data_AF-A0A958ZJT3-F1
#
_entry.id   AF-A0A958ZJT3-F1
#
_cell.length_a   1.000
_cell.length_b   1.000
_cell.length_c   1.000
_cell.angle_alpha   90.00
_cell.angle_beta   90.00
_cell.angle_gamma   90.00
#
_symmetry.space_group_name_H-M   'P 1'
#
loop_
_entity.id
_entity.type
_entity.pdbx_description
1 polymer ?
#
loop_
_entity_poly.entity_id
_entity_poly.type
_entity_poly.pdbx_seq_one_letter_code
_entity_poly.pdbx_strand_id
1 'polypeptide(L)'
;MEIKTDKILVSIFQRAFRAITDEMSISLTKTTRSPILCEAKDFVTGLYDAQGCMLEQTENLPILSFSLGPVCKVILEQYGDDIHEGDVIIHNDVFSMGNQNNDVAIFKPVFHEGVLVGWAAAKGHQADIGGAVQGGYNPSATEVWQEAIRIPAVKLYEKGVLRKDVWNLIFANIRLQMVQEDIKAQMGACTLGERRLQALVAKYGLAVFETHKQALFDATEAMIRAEIQRIPDGTYSGSSRVYYDGKHKGSQFVIRADIKVEGEEIYFDFSNSSPQTKGFVNGTYTSSCSAITLTFLQMVDPAIPHNEGMLRPLHYIVPEGTILNASYPAATTFGNHLCPQVADSIFKALGP
;
A
#
# COMPACT_ATOMS: atom_id res chain seq x y z
N MET A 1 -22.15 14.18 24.42
CA MET A 1 -22.51 15.35 23.59
C MET A 1 -22.04 15.05 22.19
N GLU A 2 -22.91 15.21 21.19
CA GLU A 2 -22.56 15.02 19.79
C GLU A 2 -21.65 16.19 19.36
N ILE A 3 -20.43 15.88 18.89
CA ILE A 3 -19.52 16.91 18.40
C ILE A 3 -20.01 17.33 17.02
N LYS A 4 -20.30 18.63 16.87
CA LYS A 4 -20.69 19.19 15.58
C LYS A 4 -19.46 19.34 14.69
N THR A 5 -19.55 18.87 13.45
CA THR A 5 -18.50 19.05 12.45
C THR A 5 -18.29 20.54 12.11
N ASP A 6 -17.05 21.00 12.21
CA ASP A 6 -16.57 22.30 11.75
C ASP A 6 -15.80 22.13 10.43
N LYS A 7 -16.30 22.75 9.35
CA LYS A 7 -15.69 22.68 8.01
C LYS A 7 -14.27 23.27 7.96
N ILE A 8 -14.00 24.29 8.77
CA ILE A 8 -12.65 24.87 8.88
C ILE A 8 -11.73 23.82 9.47
N LEU A 9 -12.17 23.14 10.52
CA LEU A 9 -11.37 22.14 11.21
C LEU A 9 -11.14 20.88 10.34
N VAL A 10 -12.12 20.46 9.53
CA VAL A 10 -11.92 19.40 8.51
C VAL A 10 -10.76 19.75 7.57
N SER A 11 -10.73 21.00 7.08
CA SER A 11 -9.68 21.48 6.18
C SER A 11 -8.31 21.56 6.88
N ILE A 12 -8.30 21.90 8.18
CA ILE A 12 -7.09 21.91 9.01
C ILE A 12 -6.55 20.49 9.18
N PHE A 13 -7.41 19.51 9.51
CA PHE A 13 -6.99 18.11 9.65
C PHE A 13 -6.40 17.56 8.37
N GLN A 14 -7.07 17.75 7.23
CA GLN A 14 -6.55 17.36 5.92
C GLN A 14 -5.14 17.91 5.67
N ARG A 15 -4.95 19.23 5.84
CA ARG A 15 -3.64 19.87 5.63
C ARG A 15 -2.60 19.44 6.66
N ALA A 16 -3.02 19.16 7.90
CA ALA A 16 -2.13 18.66 8.94
C ALA A 16 -1.64 17.25 8.61
N PHE A 17 -2.53 16.33 8.20
CA PHE A 17 -2.12 14.99 7.78
C PHE A 17 -1.13 15.04 6.62
N ARG A 18 -1.42 15.87 5.60
CA ARG A 18 -0.52 16.08 4.46
C ARG A 18 0.85 16.59 4.89
N ALA A 19 0.88 17.61 5.74
CA ALA A 19 2.14 18.16 6.24
C ALA A 19 2.95 17.10 7.01
N ILE A 20 2.29 16.21 7.77
CA ILE A 20 2.96 15.15 8.52
C ILE A 20 3.56 14.11 7.56
N THR A 21 2.79 13.60 6.59
CA THR A 21 3.29 12.60 5.64
C THR A 21 4.40 13.17 4.75
N ASP A 22 4.32 14.46 4.39
CA ASP A 22 5.39 15.13 3.65
C ASP A 22 6.66 15.28 4.51
N GLU A 23 6.55 15.59 5.81
CA GLU A 23 7.69 15.64 6.73
C GLU A 23 8.32 14.24 6.90
N MET A 24 7.50 13.18 7.01
CA MET A 24 7.96 11.79 7.03
C MET A 24 8.74 11.45 5.75
N SER A 25 8.20 11.81 4.58
CA SER A 25 8.81 11.57 3.27
C SER A 25 10.17 12.28 3.13
N ILE A 26 10.25 13.55 3.56
CA ILE A 26 11.51 14.31 3.57
C ILE A 26 12.53 13.66 4.50
N SER A 27 12.12 13.29 5.72
CA SER A 27 13.01 12.62 6.67
C SER A 27 13.55 11.32 6.10
N LEU A 28 12.70 10.51 5.47
CA LEU A 28 13.10 9.24 4.87
C LEU A 28 14.11 9.46 3.74
N THR A 29 13.79 10.33 2.77
CA THR A 29 14.68 10.69 1.64
C THR A 29 16.08 11.10 2.12
N LYS A 30 16.15 11.85 3.23
CA LYS A 30 17.42 12.42 3.74
C LYS A 30 18.23 11.46 4.61
N THR A 31 17.65 10.33 5.04
CA THR A 31 18.29 9.42 6.01
C THR A 31 18.53 8.02 5.46
N THR A 32 17.84 7.63 4.38
CA THR A 32 18.11 6.40 3.63
C THR A 32 19.49 6.40 2.98
N ARG A 33 20.04 5.22 2.75
CA ARG A 33 21.38 4.99 2.17
C ARG A 33 21.32 4.47 0.74
N SER A 34 20.28 3.73 0.35
CA SER A 34 20.20 3.22 -1.02
C SER A 34 19.77 4.29 -2.02
N PRO A 35 20.36 4.30 -3.23
CA PRO A 35 19.94 5.21 -4.30
C PRO A 35 18.49 4.93 -4.73
N ILE A 36 18.00 3.71 -4.51
CA ILE A 36 16.59 3.33 -4.71
C ILE A 36 15.67 4.24 -3.89
N LEU A 37 16.01 4.52 -2.64
CA LEU A 37 15.18 5.35 -1.76
C LEU A 37 15.57 6.83 -1.79
N CYS A 38 16.87 7.18 -1.77
CA CYS A 38 17.28 8.58 -1.65
C CYS A 38 17.30 9.34 -2.98
N GLU A 39 17.46 8.66 -4.13
CA GLU A 39 17.49 9.28 -5.46
C GLU A 39 16.24 8.96 -6.27
N ALA A 40 15.92 7.68 -6.46
CA ALA A 40 14.74 7.25 -7.21
C ALA A 40 13.42 7.41 -6.43
N LYS A 41 13.51 7.51 -5.10
CA LYS A 41 12.37 7.66 -4.18
C LYS A 41 11.32 6.56 -4.33
N ASP A 42 11.77 5.32 -4.46
CA ASP A 42 10.90 4.16 -4.48
C ASP A 42 10.39 3.81 -3.07
N PHE A 43 9.55 4.69 -2.55
CA PHE A 43 8.93 4.54 -1.24
C PHE A 43 7.64 5.35 -1.10
N VAL A 44 6.93 5.07 -0.02
CA VAL A 44 5.74 5.79 0.39
C VAL A 44 5.68 5.92 1.91
N THR A 45 5.09 7.02 2.38
CA THR A 45 4.80 7.27 3.80
C THR A 45 3.33 7.59 3.96
N GLY A 46 2.71 7.08 5.02
CA GLY A 46 1.28 7.23 5.23
C GLY A 46 0.89 7.27 6.70
N LEU A 47 -0.29 7.85 6.94
CA LEU A 47 -0.99 7.83 8.21
C LEU A 47 -2.30 7.06 8.03
N TYR A 48 -2.62 6.22 9.01
CA TYR A 48 -3.86 5.45 9.05
C TYR A 48 -4.54 5.66 10.40
N ASP A 49 -5.86 5.54 10.45
CA ASP A 49 -6.60 5.55 11.71
C ASP A 49 -6.49 4.20 12.44
N ALA A 50 -7.09 4.10 13.62
CA ALA A 50 -7.01 2.90 14.45
C ALA A 50 -7.49 1.62 13.75
N GLN A 51 -8.34 1.72 12.72
CA GLN A 51 -8.88 0.61 11.94
C GLN A 51 -8.07 0.32 10.67
N GLY A 52 -6.98 1.06 10.44
CA GLY A 52 -6.15 0.94 9.23
C GLY A 52 -6.74 1.65 8.02
N CYS A 53 -7.73 2.53 8.20
CA CYS A 53 -8.25 3.38 7.12
C CYS A 53 -7.29 4.53 6.85
N MET A 54 -7.04 4.82 5.57
CA MET A 54 -6.04 5.80 5.16
C MET A 54 -6.47 7.24 5.52
N LEU A 55 -5.68 7.91 6.35
CA LEU A 55 -5.88 9.34 6.65
C LEU A 55 -5.28 10.22 5.55
N GLU A 56 -4.06 9.87 5.12
CA GLU A 56 -3.29 10.56 4.10
C GLU A 56 -2.09 9.71 3.70
N GLN A 57 -1.60 9.89 2.48
CA GLN A 57 -0.39 9.27 2.00
C GLN A 57 0.43 10.22 1.12
N THR A 58 1.76 10.19 1.26
CA THR A 58 2.68 10.90 0.36
C THR A 58 3.37 9.87 -0.52
N GLU A 59 2.89 9.73 -1.75
CA GLU A 59 3.40 8.75 -2.71
C GLU A 59 4.55 9.33 -3.52
N ASN A 60 5.77 8.86 -3.25
CA ASN A 60 6.91 9.15 -4.12
C ASN A 60 6.99 8.15 -5.27
N LEU A 61 6.50 6.91 -5.04
CA LEU A 61 6.18 5.96 -6.10
C LEU A 61 4.66 5.63 -6.10
N PRO A 62 3.89 6.04 -7.13
CA PRO A 62 2.44 5.92 -7.12
C PRO A 62 1.87 4.49 -7.06
N ILE A 63 2.59 3.46 -7.52
CA ILE A 63 2.11 2.06 -7.43
C ILE A 63 1.98 1.57 -5.97
N LEU A 64 2.53 2.31 -5.01
CA LEU A 64 2.43 1.99 -3.60
C LEU A 64 1.17 2.59 -2.93
N SER A 65 0.35 3.38 -3.66
CA SER A 65 -0.83 4.12 -3.16
C SER A 65 -1.81 3.31 -2.30
N PHE A 66 -1.99 2.01 -2.54
CA PHE A 66 -2.93 1.14 -1.79
C PHE A 66 -2.23 0.08 -0.92
N SER A 67 -0.90 0.11 -0.84
CA SER A 67 -0.14 -1.07 -0.43
C SER A 67 0.06 -1.24 1.08
N LEU A 68 -0.27 -0.22 1.88
CA LEU A 68 -0.01 -0.18 3.34
C LEU A 68 -1.28 -0.44 4.17
N GLY A 69 -2.42 0.16 3.80
CA GLY A 69 -3.69 0.03 4.52
C GLY A 69 -4.18 -1.41 4.72
N PRO A 70 -4.18 -2.28 3.69
CA PRO A 70 -4.53 -3.69 3.84
C PRO A 70 -3.66 -4.43 4.88
N VAL A 71 -2.38 -4.08 4.97
CA VAL A 71 -1.46 -4.71 5.94
C VAL A 71 -1.73 -4.22 7.37
N CYS A 72 -2.20 -2.98 7.57
CA CYS A 72 -2.68 -2.53 8.88
C CYS A 72 -3.80 -3.45 9.40
N LYS A 73 -4.73 -3.86 8.53
CA LYS A 73 -5.82 -4.78 8.89
C LYS A 73 -5.30 -6.17 9.25
N VAL A 74 -4.32 -6.69 8.51
CA VAL A 74 -3.61 -7.95 8.85
C VAL A 74 -2.95 -7.87 10.23
N ILE A 75 -2.30 -6.75 10.56
CA ILE A 75 -1.66 -6.53 11.87
C ILE A 75 -2.72 -6.53 12.99
N LEU A 76 -3.83 -5.81 12.78
CA LEU A 76 -4.95 -5.76 13.73
C LEU A 76 -5.56 -7.14 13.97
N GLU A 77 -5.79 -7.92 12.91
CA GLU A 77 -6.30 -9.30 13.02
C GLU A 77 -5.33 -10.23 13.74
N GLN A 78 -4.02 -10.10 13.47
CA GLN A 78 -3.01 -10.98 14.04
C GLN A 78 -2.73 -10.70 15.52
N TYR A 79 -2.63 -9.43 15.92
CA TYR A 79 -2.19 -9.06 17.27
C TYR A 79 -3.35 -8.63 18.18
N GLY A 80 -4.45 -8.09 17.65
CA GLY A 80 -5.57 -7.60 18.46
C GLY A 80 -5.12 -6.70 19.61
N ASP A 81 -5.49 -7.07 20.83
CA ASP A 81 -5.15 -6.34 22.05
C ASP A 81 -3.66 -6.43 22.44
N ASP A 82 -2.85 -7.24 21.76
CA ASP A 82 -1.40 -7.30 21.94
C ASP A 82 -0.65 -6.21 21.16
N ILE A 83 -1.31 -5.14 20.73
CA ILE A 83 -0.63 -3.97 20.13
C ILE A 83 -0.37 -2.95 21.24
N HIS A 84 0.88 -2.50 21.38
CA HIS A 84 1.27 -1.59 22.47
C HIS A 84 2.06 -0.38 21.97
N GLU A 85 2.05 0.69 22.77
CA GLU A 85 2.92 1.85 22.55
C GLU A 85 4.40 1.43 22.53
N GLY A 86 5.16 1.96 21.58
CA GLY A 86 6.56 1.62 21.36
C GLY A 86 6.79 0.34 20.56
N ASP A 87 5.74 -0.37 20.12
CA ASP A 87 5.88 -1.44 19.14
C ASP A 87 6.34 -0.89 17.78
N VAL A 88 7.09 -1.70 17.03
CA VAL A 88 7.44 -1.44 15.63
C VAL A 88 7.27 -2.74 14.87
N ILE A 89 6.41 -2.76 13.87
CA ILE A 89 6.08 -3.96 13.10
C ILE A 89 6.71 -3.86 11.71
N ILE A 90 7.35 -4.93 11.25
CA ILE A 90 7.88 -5.09 9.89
C ILE A 90 7.05 -6.10 9.10
N HIS A 91 6.89 -5.88 7.79
CA HIS A 91 6.17 -6.76 6.89
C HIS A 91 6.68 -6.63 5.44
N ASN A 92 6.76 -7.74 4.70
CA ASN A 92 6.91 -7.73 3.23
C ASN A 92 6.15 -8.88 2.55
N ASP A 93 5.41 -9.68 3.32
CA ASP A 93 4.86 -10.94 2.83
C ASP A 93 3.68 -10.71 1.87
N VAL A 94 3.89 -11.12 0.61
CA VAL A 94 2.93 -10.94 -0.49
C VAL A 94 1.66 -11.78 -0.36
N PHE A 95 1.69 -12.86 0.43
CA PHE A 95 0.51 -13.70 0.71
C PHE A 95 -0.24 -13.28 1.98
N SER A 96 0.22 -12.21 2.65
CA SER A 96 -0.50 -11.52 3.71
C SER A 96 -0.66 -10.04 3.36
N MET A 97 -1.20 -9.79 2.15
CA MET A 97 -1.55 -8.48 1.60
C MET A 97 -0.38 -7.56 1.22
N GLY A 98 0.86 -8.05 1.20
CA GLY A 98 2.01 -7.33 0.63
C GLY A 98 1.87 -7.16 -0.90
N ASN A 99 2.42 -6.08 -1.45
CA ASN A 99 2.35 -5.83 -2.90
C ASN A 99 3.53 -6.46 -3.66
N GLN A 100 4.74 -6.39 -3.10
CA GLN A 100 5.96 -6.98 -3.63
C GLN A 100 6.89 -7.33 -2.46
N ASN A 101 7.61 -8.43 -2.56
CA ASN A 101 8.54 -8.92 -1.54
C ASN A 101 9.71 -7.97 -1.25
N ASN A 102 10.20 -7.24 -2.24
CA ASN A 102 11.23 -6.23 -2.06
C ASN A 102 10.71 -4.95 -1.38
N ASP A 103 9.39 -4.72 -1.37
CA ASP A 103 8.80 -3.52 -0.78
C ASP A 103 8.49 -3.77 0.71
N VAL A 104 9.47 -3.47 1.56
CA VAL A 104 9.39 -3.76 2.99
C VAL A 104 8.73 -2.59 3.72
N ALA A 105 7.70 -2.88 4.50
CA ALA A 105 6.93 -1.91 5.27
C ALA A 105 7.28 -1.93 6.76
N ILE A 106 7.23 -0.74 7.37
CA ILE A 106 7.31 -0.50 8.80
C ILE A 106 6.02 0.18 9.25
N PHE A 107 5.47 -0.29 10.36
CA PHE A 107 4.28 0.27 11.01
C PHE A 107 4.59 0.57 12.46
N LYS A 108 4.21 1.76 12.91
CA LYS A 108 4.20 2.15 14.33
C LYS A 108 2.78 2.52 14.76
N PRO A 109 2.23 1.85 15.79
CA PRO A 109 0.95 2.26 16.34
C PRO A 109 1.10 3.61 17.07
N VAL A 110 0.06 4.42 17.04
CA VAL A 110 0.00 5.73 17.68
C VAL A 110 -1.06 5.68 18.78
N PHE A 111 -0.64 5.92 20.02
CA PHE A 111 -1.52 5.89 21.19
C PHE A 111 -1.77 7.29 21.75
N HIS A 112 -2.99 7.50 22.25
CA HIS A 112 -3.38 8.68 23.03
C HIS A 112 -4.17 8.21 24.25
N GLU A 113 -3.69 8.53 25.46
CA GLU A 113 -4.34 8.15 26.72
C GLU A 113 -4.63 6.64 26.84
N GLY A 114 -3.72 5.81 26.32
CA GLY A 114 -3.86 4.34 26.34
C GLY A 114 -4.77 3.76 25.25
N VAL A 115 -5.31 4.59 24.37
CA VAL A 115 -6.15 4.17 23.23
C VAL A 115 -5.34 4.24 21.93
N LEU A 116 -5.40 3.19 21.12
CA LEU A 116 -4.87 3.20 19.75
C LEU A 116 -5.71 4.17 18.91
N VAL A 117 -5.08 5.22 18.38
CA VAL A 117 -5.76 6.25 17.57
C VAL A 117 -5.37 6.20 16.09
N GLY A 118 -4.27 5.53 15.76
CA GLY A 118 -3.81 5.40 14.39
C GLY A 118 -2.48 4.71 14.24
N TRP A 119 -1.92 4.82 13.03
CA TRP A 119 -0.66 4.24 12.63
C TRP A 119 0.13 5.24 11.81
N ALA A 120 1.44 5.27 12.02
CA ALA A 120 2.39 5.86 11.08
C ALA A 120 3.11 4.71 10.36
N ALA A 121 3.13 4.76 9.03
CA ALA A 121 3.72 3.70 8.24
C ALA A 121 4.62 4.24 7.12
N ALA A 122 5.62 3.44 6.77
CA ALA A 122 6.53 3.71 5.67
C ALA A 122 6.91 2.41 4.98
N LYS A 123 6.85 2.38 3.65
CA LYS A 123 7.28 1.25 2.83
C LYS A 123 8.29 1.73 1.80
N GLY A 124 9.37 0.99 1.63
CA GLY A 124 10.40 1.29 0.63
C GLY A 124 10.92 0.03 -0.04
N HIS A 125 11.25 0.14 -1.32
CA HIS A 125 11.87 -0.93 -2.08
C HIS A 125 13.31 -1.15 -1.62
N GLN A 126 13.60 -2.36 -1.16
CA GLN A 126 14.91 -2.73 -0.63
C GLN A 126 15.83 -3.26 -1.74
N ALA A 127 17.09 -2.85 -1.67
CA ALA A 127 18.13 -3.27 -2.62
C ALA A 127 18.43 -4.77 -2.58
N ASP A 128 18.13 -5.45 -1.47
CA ASP A 128 18.22 -6.91 -1.32
C ASP A 128 17.31 -7.35 -0.17
N ILE A 129 16.66 -8.50 -0.34
CA ILE A 129 15.81 -9.10 0.70
C ILE A 129 16.04 -10.62 0.76
N GLY A 130 17.28 -11.06 0.47
CA GLY A 130 17.61 -12.48 0.36
C GLY A 130 17.16 -13.11 -0.96
N GLY A 131 16.65 -14.34 -0.90
CA GLY A 131 16.24 -15.10 -2.10
C GLY A 131 17.38 -15.74 -2.88
N ALA A 132 17.12 -16.25 -4.09
CA ALA A 132 18.13 -16.99 -4.87
C ALA A 132 19.14 -16.09 -5.61
N VAL A 133 18.82 -14.80 -5.81
CA VAL A 133 19.68 -13.83 -6.50
C VAL A 133 19.78 -12.54 -5.70
N GLN A 134 20.90 -11.84 -5.85
CA GLN A 134 21.05 -10.51 -5.29
C GLN A 134 20.11 -9.52 -6.00
N GLY A 135 19.40 -8.69 -5.23
CA GLY A 135 18.43 -7.73 -5.78
C GLY A 135 16.99 -8.21 -5.86
N GLY A 136 16.70 -9.49 -5.57
CA GLY A 136 15.34 -10.05 -5.49
C GLY A 136 14.67 -10.38 -6.84
N TYR A 137 15.02 -9.70 -7.93
CA TYR A 137 14.48 -10.00 -9.26
C TYR A 137 15.13 -11.24 -9.88
N ASN A 138 14.50 -12.40 -9.66
CA ASN A 138 14.92 -13.69 -10.22
C ASN A 138 13.98 -14.15 -11.36
N PRO A 139 14.33 -13.95 -12.65
CA PRO A 139 13.51 -14.40 -13.77
C PRO A 139 13.31 -15.92 -13.84
N SER A 140 14.18 -16.68 -13.16
CA SER A 140 14.08 -18.14 -13.08
C SER A 140 13.19 -18.61 -11.92
N ALA A 141 12.66 -17.72 -11.09
CA ALA A 141 11.78 -18.09 -9.99
C ALA A 141 10.47 -18.70 -10.51
N THR A 142 10.03 -19.74 -9.82
CA THR A 142 8.73 -20.41 -9.98
C THR A 142 7.92 -20.35 -8.68
N GLU A 143 8.62 -20.17 -7.56
CA GLU A 143 8.03 -20.15 -6.22
C GLU A 143 8.62 -18.98 -5.41
N VAL A 144 7.81 -18.42 -4.51
CA VAL A 144 8.16 -17.22 -3.72
C VAL A 144 9.45 -17.36 -2.89
N TRP A 145 9.80 -18.57 -2.42
CA TRP A 145 11.02 -18.79 -1.65
C TRP A 145 12.30 -18.56 -2.45
N GLN A 146 12.21 -18.63 -3.78
CA GLN A 146 13.33 -18.35 -4.68
C GLN A 146 13.52 -16.84 -4.89
N GLU A 147 12.58 -16.02 -4.41
CA GLU A 147 12.56 -14.57 -4.62
C GLU A 147 13.08 -13.79 -3.41
N ALA A 148 12.65 -14.14 -2.18
CA ALA A 148 13.01 -13.40 -0.97
C ALA A 148 12.79 -14.20 0.32
N ILE A 149 13.34 -13.70 1.44
CA ILE A 149 12.77 -14.01 2.75
C ILE A 149 11.39 -13.37 2.85
N ARG A 150 10.39 -14.17 3.22
CA ARG A 150 9.04 -13.69 3.54
C ARG A 150 8.98 -13.33 5.02
N ILE A 151 8.60 -12.09 5.29
CA ILE A 151 8.48 -11.47 6.60
C ILE A 151 6.99 -11.19 6.80
N PRO A 152 6.25 -12.11 7.45
CA PRO A 152 4.90 -11.80 7.90
C PRO A 152 4.95 -10.67 8.93
N ALA A 153 3.80 -10.17 9.37
CA ALA A 153 3.77 -9.08 10.36
C ALA A 153 4.45 -9.52 11.67
N VAL A 154 5.65 -9.02 11.94
CA VAL A 154 6.44 -9.34 13.13
C VAL A 154 6.93 -8.07 13.83
N LYS A 155 6.93 -8.09 15.17
CA LYS A 155 7.45 -6.97 15.97
C LYS A 155 8.98 -6.95 15.93
N LEU A 156 9.57 -5.90 15.36
CA LEU A 156 10.99 -5.56 15.52
C LEU A 156 11.26 -4.94 16.88
N TYR A 157 10.35 -4.10 17.37
CA TYR A 157 10.37 -3.59 18.74
C TYR A 157 9.09 -4.03 19.42
N GLU A 158 9.22 -4.48 20.65
CA GLU A 158 8.12 -4.84 21.53
C GLU A 158 8.19 -3.94 22.76
N LYS A 159 7.18 -3.08 22.94
CA LYS A 159 7.09 -2.09 24.03
C LYS A 159 8.37 -1.25 24.16
N GLY A 160 8.90 -0.80 23.03
CA GLY A 160 10.12 0.02 22.97
C GLY A 160 11.43 -0.75 23.08
N VAL A 161 11.41 -2.08 23.21
CA VAL A 161 12.62 -2.92 23.29
C VAL A 161 12.85 -3.65 21.98
N LEU A 162 14.06 -3.48 21.40
CA LEU A 162 14.47 -4.19 20.19
C LEU A 162 14.47 -5.71 20.41
N ARG A 163 13.70 -6.42 19.59
CA ARG A 163 13.75 -7.87 19.42
C ARG A 163 14.99 -8.26 18.62
N LYS A 164 16.14 -8.33 19.31
CA LYS A 164 17.45 -8.63 18.70
C LYS A 164 17.45 -9.97 17.98
N ASP A 165 16.72 -10.95 18.49
CA ASP A 165 16.47 -12.24 17.88
C ASP A 165 15.82 -12.10 16.49
N VAL A 166 14.73 -11.35 16.39
CA VAL A 166 14.01 -11.08 15.14
C VAL A 166 14.88 -10.28 14.16
N TRP A 167 15.52 -9.21 14.66
CA TRP A 167 16.44 -8.40 13.86
C TRP A 167 17.55 -9.26 13.24
N ASN A 168 18.25 -10.04 14.08
CA ASN A 168 19.35 -10.88 13.62
C ASN A 168 18.86 -11.96 12.63
N LEU A 169 17.69 -12.55 12.86
CA LEU A 169 17.12 -13.55 11.96
C LEU A 169 16.84 -12.96 10.56
N ILE A 170 16.20 -11.80 10.49
CA ILE A 170 15.89 -11.14 9.21
C ILE A 170 17.19 -10.78 8.50
N PHE A 171 18.08 -10.04 9.17
CA PHE A 171 19.26 -9.49 8.51
C PHE A 171 20.40 -10.50 8.30
N ALA A 172 20.36 -11.68 8.92
CA ALA A 172 21.22 -12.80 8.53
C ALA A 172 20.92 -13.32 7.11
N ASN A 173 19.72 -13.05 6.58
CA ASN A 173 19.29 -13.48 5.25
C ASN A 173 19.45 -12.40 4.17
N ILE A 174 20.01 -11.23 4.51
CA ILE A 174 20.10 -10.08 3.60
C ILE A 174 21.57 -9.75 3.32
N ARG A 175 21.93 -9.67 2.03
CA ARG A 175 23.32 -9.53 1.58
C ARG A 175 23.87 -8.12 1.78
N LEU A 176 23.03 -7.12 1.58
CA LEU A 176 23.43 -5.72 1.54
C LEU A 176 23.18 -5.04 2.88
N GLN A 177 24.25 -4.64 3.56
CA GLN A 177 24.16 -3.97 4.86
C GLN A 177 23.36 -2.66 4.81
N MET A 178 23.30 -1.98 3.66
CA MET A 178 22.56 -0.73 3.51
C MET A 178 21.06 -0.89 3.78
N VAL A 179 20.50 -2.09 3.58
CA VAL A 179 19.10 -2.40 3.87
C VAL A 179 18.79 -2.21 5.37
N GLN A 180 19.74 -2.52 6.27
CA GLN A 180 19.57 -2.23 7.70
C GLN A 180 19.43 -0.74 7.98
N GLU A 181 20.17 0.09 7.25
CA GLU A 181 20.14 1.54 7.40
C GLU A 181 18.86 2.14 6.81
N ASP A 182 18.37 1.58 5.68
CA ASP A 182 17.09 1.97 5.10
C ASP A 182 15.91 1.60 5.99
N ILE A 183 15.92 0.41 6.62
CA ILE A 183 14.91 0.03 7.61
C ILE A 183 14.95 0.94 8.84
N LYS A 184 16.14 1.33 9.33
CA LYS A 184 16.27 2.34 10.40
C LYS A 184 15.70 3.69 9.98
N ALA A 185 15.93 4.12 8.75
CA ALA A 185 15.38 5.35 8.21
C ALA A 185 13.84 5.29 8.15
N GLN A 186 13.25 4.17 7.73
CA GLN A 186 11.80 3.94 7.76
C GLN A 186 11.23 4.00 9.18
N MET A 187 11.89 3.36 10.16
CA MET A 187 11.50 3.47 11.58
C MET A 187 11.57 4.91 12.10
N GLY A 188 12.59 5.66 11.68
CA GLY A 188 12.75 7.08 12.01
C GLY A 188 11.61 7.94 11.46
N ALA A 189 11.25 7.74 10.18
CA ALA A 189 10.11 8.41 9.55
C ALA A 189 8.78 8.06 10.25
N CYS A 190 8.55 6.80 10.60
CA CYS A 190 7.35 6.41 11.35
C CYS A 190 7.30 7.01 12.76
N THR A 191 8.44 7.11 13.44
CA THR A 191 8.54 7.77 14.77
C THR A 191 8.21 9.26 14.69
N LEU A 192 8.59 9.92 13.59
CA LEU A 192 8.18 11.30 13.33
C LEU A 192 6.65 11.40 13.13
N GLY A 193 6.07 10.53 12.31
CA GLY A 193 4.63 10.47 12.08
C GLY A 193 3.83 10.23 13.35
N GLU A 194 4.24 9.26 14.16
CA GLU A 194 3.69 8.94 15.49
C GLU A 194 3.63 10.19 16.38
N ARG A 195 4.78 10.85 16.58
CA ARG A 195 4.87 12.04 17.42
C ARG A 195 3.95 13.16 16.94
N ARG A 196 3.87 13.37 15.63
CA ARG A 196 3.05 14.45 15.05
C ARG A 196 1.56 14.16 15.14
N LEU A 197 1.14 12.93 14.83
CA LEU A 197 -0.25 12.52 14.93
C LEU A 197 -0.71 12.54 16.40
N GLN A 198 0.11 12.03 17.32
CA GLN A 198 -0.17 12.08 18.76
C GLN A 198 -0.34 13.54 19.25
N ALA A 199 0.54 14.46 18.84
CA ALA A 199 0.42 15.87 19.19
C ALA A 199 -0.86 16.52 18.62
N LEU A 200 -1.26 16.12 17.41
CA LEU A 200 -2.48 16.62 16.78
C LEU A 200 -3.72 16.14 17.53
N VAL A 201 -3.79 14.85 17.87
CA VAL A 201 -4.89 14.29 18.67
C VAL A 201 -4.92 14.92 20.06
N ALA A 202 -3.77 15.09 20.73
CA ALA A 202 -3.71 15.74 22.05
C ALA A 202 -4.18 17.20 22.03
N LYS A 203 -3.96 17.92 20.93
CA LYS A 203 -4.37 19.32 20.80
C LYS A 203 -5.88 19.49 20.67
N TYR A 204 -6.54 18.61 19.91
CA TYR A 204 -7.96 18.75 19.57
C TYR A 204 -8.87 17.82 20.38
N GLY A 205 -8.31 16.76 20.97
CA GLY A 205 -9.04 15.70 21.66
C GLY A 205 -9.52 14.60 20.70
N LEU A 206 -9.60 13.37 21.22
CA LEU A 206 -9.96 12.17 20.45
C LEU A 206 -11.33 12.28 19.77
N ALA A 207 -12.35 12.73 20.49
CA ALA A 207 -13.69 12.84 19.93
C ALA A 207 -13.76 13.83 18.75
N VAL A 208 -13.02 14.95 18.84
CA VAL A 208 -12.94 15.94 17.75
C VAL A 208 -12.22 15.34 16.55
N PHE A 209 -11.09 14.65 16.79
CA PHE A 209 -10.34 13.95 15.75
C PHE A 209 -11.23 12.96 14.99
N GLU A 210 -11.92 12.06 15.69
CA GLU A 210 -12.78 11.05 15.08
C GLU A 210 -13.92 11.65 14.24
N THR A 211 -14.63 12.65 14.79
CA THR A 211 -15.72 13.32 14.07
C THR A 211 -15.24 14.00 12.77
N HIS A 212 -14.10 14.70 12.83
CA HIS A 212 -13.61 15.46 11.66
C HIS A 212 -12.91 14.58 10.64
N LYS A 213 -12.24 13.50 11.08
CA LYS A 213 -11.73 12.44 10.20
C LYS A 213 -12.86 11.84 9.38
N GLN A 214 -13.95 11.43 10.01
CA GLN A 214 -15.08 10.84 9.30
C GLN A 214 -15.69 11.82 8.29
N ALA A 215 -15.88 13.09 8.70
CA ALA A 215 -16.37 14.13 7.79
C ALA A 215 -15.42 14.39 6.60
N LEU A 216 -14.10 14.24 6.79
CA LEU A 216 -13.12 14.32 5.71
C LEU A 216 -13.29 13.14 4.73
N PHE A 217 -13.44 11.92 5.24
CA PHE A 217 -13.69 10.75 4.39
C PHE A 217 -14.98 10.89 3.59
N ASP A 218 -16.08 11.32 4.23
CA ASP A 218 -17.37 11.49 3.57
C ASP A 218 -17.30 12.59 2.48
N ALA A 219 -16.54 13.67 2.72
CA ALA A 219 -16.33 14.72 1.74
C ALA A 219 -15.53 14.23 0.53
N THR A 220 -14.46 13.46 0.74
CA THR A 220 -13.66 12.86 -0.34
C THR A 220 -14.45 11.83 -1.12
N GLU A 221 -15.24 11.00 -0.45
CA GLU A 221 -16.14 10.03 -1.08
C GLU A 221 -17.12 10.74 -2.02
N ALA A 222 -17.78 11.81 -1.57
CA ALA A 222 -18.69 12.59 -2.40
C ALA A 222 -18.01 13.17 -3.65
N MET A 223 -16.74 13.59 -3.54
CA MET A 223 -15.96 14.08 -4.69
C MET A 223 -15.69 12.98 -5.72
N ILE A 224 -15.28 11.78 -5.29
CA ILE A 224 -15.05 10.65 -6.21
C ILE A 224 -16.36 10.17 -6.83
N ARG A 225 -17.44 10.08 -6.06
CA ARG A 225 -18.76 9.72 -6.58
C ARG A 225 -19.23 10.68 -7.67
N ALA A 226 -19.00 11.98 -7.50
CA ALA A 226 -19.29 12.98 -8.52
C ALA A 226 -18.46 12.78 -9.81
N GLU A 227 -17.20 12.32 -9.69
CA GLU A 227 -16.39 11.98 -10.86
C GLU A 227 -16.87 10.70 -11.55
N ILE A 228 -17.29 9.68 -10.79
CA ILE A 228 -17.86 8.43 -11.34
C ILE A 228 -19.16 8.72 -12.12
N GLN A 229 -20.04 9.58 -11.62
CA GLN A 229 -21.30 9.95 -12.29
C GLN A 229 -21.11 10.57 -13.68
N ARG A 230 -19.91 11.07 -14.00
CA ARG A 230 -19.59 11.62 -15.33
C ARG A 230 -19.39 10.52 -16.37
N ILE A 231 -19.17 9.28 -15.94
CA ILE A 231 -19.10 8.10 -16.77
C ILE A 231 -20.53 7.55 -16.93
N PRO A 232 -21.06 7.37 -18.15
CA PRO A 232 -22.38 6.80 -18.33
C PRO A 232 -22.49 5.40 -17.70
N ASP A 233 -23.67 5.06 -17.17
CA ASP A 233 -23.94 3.71 -16.69
C ASP A 233 -23.78 2.69 -17.81
N GLY A 234 -23.10 1.59 -17.51
CA GLY A 234 -22.81 0.57 -18.52
C GLY A 234 -21.76 -0.44 -18.10
N THR A 235 -21.42 -1.31 -19.03
CA THR A 235 -20.31 -2.25 -18.90
C THR A 235 -19.35 -2.04 -20.06
N TYR A 236 -18.08 -1.83 -19.71
CA TYR A 236 -17.00 -1.45 -20.60
C TYR A 236 -15.92 -2.52 -20.55
N SER A 237 -15.44 -2.98 -21.70
CA SER A 237 -14.45 -4.06 -21.75
C SER A 237 -13.19 -3.60 -22.46
N GLY A 238 -12.04 -3.87 -21.85
CA GLY A 238 -10.74 -3.60 -22.41
C GLY A 238 -9.76 -4.73 -22.10
N SER A 239 -8.74 -4.87 -22.96
CA SER A 239 -7.72 -5.90 -22.74
C SER A 239 -6.34 -5.48 -23.22
N SER A 240 -5.33 -6.04 -22.57
CA SER A 240 -3.93 -5.87 -22.87
C SER A 240 -3.23 -7.23 -22.85
N ARG A 241 -2.00 -7.28 -23.36
CA ARG A 241 -1.22 -8.52 -23.47
C ARG A 241 0.07 -8.42 -22.67
N VAL A 242 0.36 -9.50 -21.94
CA VAL A 242 1.65 -9.75 -21.30
C VAL A 242 2.36 -10.82 -22.10
N TYR A 243 3.67 -10.67 -22.29
CA TYR A 243 4.49 -11.59 -23.08
C TYR A 243 5.57 -12.17 -22.20
N TYR A 244 5.90 -13.45 -22.45
CA TYR A 244 7.02 -14.17 -21.84
C TYR A 244 6.99 -14.22 -20.30
N ASP A 245 6.68 -15.38 -19.73
CA ASP A 245 6.64 -15.58 -18.27
C ASP A 245 8.02 -15.81 -17.61
N GLY A 246 9.11 -15.64 -18.36
CA GLY A 246 10.46 -15.99 -17.91
C GLY A 246 10.86 -17.45 -18.14
N LYS A 247 9.95 -18.30 -18.63
CA LYS A 247 10.18 -19.74 -18.84
C LYS A 247 9.85 -20.20 -20.26
N HIS A 248 8.68 -19.84 -20.75
CA HIS A 248 8.11 -20.34 -21.99
C HIS A 248 8.25 -19.29 -23.10
N LYS A 249 9.28 -19.44 -23.95
CA LYS A 249 9.47 -18.54 -25.11
C LYS A 249 8.21 -18.48 -25.97
N GLY A 250 7.76 -17.28 -26.29
CA GLY A 250 6.56 -17.04 -27.10
C GLY A 250 5.23 -17.14 -26.34
N SER A 251 5.24 -17.36 -25.02
CA SER A 251 4.01 -17.34 -24.22
C SER A 251 3.36 -15.97 -24.21
N GLN A 252 2.03 -15.96 -24.20
CA GLN A 252 1.21 -14.76 -24.21
C GLN A 252 0.07 -14.94 -23.22
N PHE A 253 -0.19 -13.89 -22.45
CA PHE A 253 -1.25 -13.84 -21.45
C PHE A 253 -2.07 -12.58 -21.67
N VAL A 254 -3.34 -12.64 -21.29
CA VAL A 254 -4.31 -11.55 -21.43
C VAL A 254 -4.64 -11.03 -20.04
N ILE A 255 -4.55 -9.71 -19.87
CA ILE A 255 -5.19 -8.99 -18.79
C ILE A 255 -6.46 -8.37 -19.36
N ARG A 256 -7.61 -8.67 -18.75
CA ARG A 256 -8.92 -8.22 -19.21
C ARG A 256 -9.63 -7.50 -18.07
N ALA A 257 -10.06 -6.27 -18.35
CA ALA A 257 -10.88 -5.46 -17.47
C ALA A 257 -12.30 -5.40 -18.04
N ASP A 258 -13.27 -5.87 -17.28
CA ASP A 258 -14.69 -5.64 -17.50
C ASP A 258 -15.16 -4.67 -16.40
N ILE A 259 -15.38 -3.40 -16.76
CA ILE A 259 -15.68 -2.31 -15.83
C ILE A 259 -17.17 -2.01 -15.86
N LYS A 260 -17.86 -2.18 -14.73
CA LYS A 260 -19.27 -1.81 -14.58
C LYS A 260 -19.37 -0.47 -13.86
N VAL A 261 -20.12 0.47 -14.43
CA VAL A 261 -20.52 1.73 -13.78
C VAL A 261 -22.01 1.67 -13.52
N GLU A 262 -22.43 1.94 -12.28
CA GLU A 262 -23.82 1.94 -11.85
C GLU A 262 -24.06 3.07 -10.85
N GLY A 263 -24.56 4.20 -11.36
CA GLY A 263 -24.80 5.43 -10.61
C GLY A 263 -23.51 6.05 -10.10
N GLU A 264 -23.24 5.87 -8.82
CA GLU A 264 -22.09 6.45 -8.10
C GLU A 264 -21.04 5.40 -7.71
N GLU A 265 -21.18 4.17 -8.22
CA GLU A 265 -20.31 3.02 -7.92
C GLU A 265 -19.61 2.54 -9.19
N ILE A 266 -18.34 2.12 -9.04
CA ILE A 266 -17.56 1.54 -10.14
C ILE A 266 -16.91 0.21 -9.71
N TYR A 267 -17.10 -0.81 -10.54
CA TYR A 267 -16.62 -2.16 -10.30
C TYR A 267 -15.60 -2.54 -11.37
N PHE A 268 -14.39 -2.88 -10.94
CA PHE A 268 -13.30 -3.33 -11.79
C PHE A 268 -13.19 -4.84 -11.73
N ASP A 269 -13.71 -5.54 -12.74
CA ASP A 269 -13.66 -7.00 -12.82
C ASP A 269 -12.53 -7.49 -13.73
N PHE A 270 -11.60 -8.21 -13.12
CA PHE A 270 -10.45 -8.84 -13.79
C PHE A 270 -10.56 -10.36 -13.85
N SER A 271 -11.71 -10.95 -13.55
CA SER A 271 -11.94 -12.40 -13.50
C SER A 271 -11.63 -13.12 -14.81
N ASN A 272 -11.74 -12.42 -15.94
CA ASN A 272 -11.46 -12.97 -17.26
C ASN A 272 -9.97 -12.82 -17.68
N SER A 273 -9.10 -12.41 -16.76
CA SER A 273 -7.65 -12.41 -16.98
C SER A 273 -7.08 -13.82 -17.01
N SER A 274 -5.92 -13.99 -17.63
CA SER A 274 -5.28 -15.30 -17.74
C SER A 274 -4.95 -15.91 -16.37
N PRO A 275 -4.91 -17.25 -16.26
CA PRO A 275 -4.40 -17.93 -15.08
C PRO A 275 -2.97 -17.48 -14.74
N GLN A 276 -2.58 -17.61 -13.48
CA GLN A 276 -1.21 -17.36 -13.06
C GLN A 276 -0.21 -18.19 -13.88
N THR A 277 0.96 -17.62 -14.13
CA THR A 277 2.04 -18.26 -14.88
C THR A 277 2.79 -19.27 -14.01
N LYS A 278 3.58 -20.13 -14.65
CA LYS A 278 4.53 -21.03 -13.95
C LYS A 278 5.90 -20.36 -13.72
N GLY A 279 6.04 -19.10 -14.11
CA GLY A 279 7.25 -18.31 -13.91
C GLY A 279 7.03 -17.21 -12.88
N PHE A 280 7.86 -16.18 -12.94
CA PHE A 280 7.86 -15.06 -12.00
C PHE A 280 6.94 -13.90 -12.40
N VAL A 281 6.34 -13.98 -13.59
CA VAL A 281 5.44 -12.96 -14.15
C VAL A 281 4.04 -13.15 -13.58
N ASN A 282 3.87 -12.80 -12.31
CA ASN A 282 2.60 -12.78 -11.61
C ASN A 282 2.49 -11.56 -10.70
N GLY A 283 1.27 -11.09 -10.50
CA GLY A 283 0.91 -10.04 -9.57
C GLY A 283 0.30 -10.58 -8.28
N THR A 284 0.29 -9.71 -7.29
CA THR A 284 -0.41 -9.89 -6.01
C THR A 284 -1.72 -9.10 -6.04
N TYR A 285 -2.72 -9.53 -5.26
CA TYR A 285 -3.97 -8.79 -5.10
C TYR A 285 -3.73 -7.29 -4.82
N THR A 286 -2.85 -6.98 -3.87
CA THR A 286 -2.54 -5.61 -3.47
C THR A 286 -1.87 -4.80 -4.59
N SER A 287 -0.93 -5.39 -5.33
CA SER A 287 -0.31 -4.72 -6.48
C SER A 287 -1.32 -4.40 -7.59
N SER A 288 -2.25 -5.31 -7.85
CA SER A 288 -3.30 -5.13 -8.84
C SER A 288 -4.31 -4.07 -8.42
N CYS A 289 -4.76 -4.08 -7.17
CA CYS A 289 -5.63 -3.03 -6.63
C CYS A 289 -4.96 -1.66 -6.66
N SER A 290 -3.68 -1.57 -6.30
CA SER A 290 -2.90 -0.33 -6.46
C SER A 290 -2.88 0.15 -7.91
N ALA A 291 -2.63 -0.73 -8.88
CA ALA A 291 -2.59 -0.38 -10.29
C ALA A 291 -3.96 0.12 -10.81
N ILE A 292 -5.04 -0.53 -10.37
CA ILE A 292 -6.42 -0.12 -10.68
C ILE A 292 -6.70 1.28 -10.12
N THR A 293 -6.45 1.49 -8.82
CA THR A 293 -6.66 2.79 -8.14
C THR A 293 -5.82 3.88 -8.79
N LEU A 294 -4.54 3.63 -9.04
CA LEU A 294 -3.66 4.59 -9.70
C LEU A 294 -4.18 4.99 -11.08
N THR A 295 -4.61 4.01 -11.88
CA THR A 295 -5.13 4.28 -13.23
C THR A 295 -6.42 5.10 -13.14
N PHE A 296 -7.32 4.76 -12.21
CA PHE A 296 -8.54 5.51 -11.99
C PHE A 296 -8.25 6.96 -11.56
N LEU A 297 -7.32 7.17 -10.63
CA LEU A 297 -6.93 8.50 -10.18
C LEU A 297 -6.32 9.39 -11.28
N GLN A 298 -5.77 8.79 -12.35
CA GLN A 298 -5.30 9.54 -13.52
C GLN A 298 -6.44 10.10 -14.40
N MET A 299 -7.69 9.65 -14.18
CA MET A 299 -8.86 10.04 -14.97
C MET A 299 -9.80 11.00 -14.24
N VAL A 300 -9.55 11.28 -12.95
CA VAL A 300 -10.38 12.15 -12.11
C VAL A 300 -9.62 13.42 -11.70
N ASP A 301 -10.30 14.35 -11.04
CA ASP A 301 -9.67 15.59 -10.55
C ASP A 301 -8.47 15.30 -9.61
N PRO A 302 -7.24 15.71 -9.97
CA PRO A 302 -6.04 15.49 -9.15
C PRO A 302 -6.03 16.32 -7.85
N ALA A 303 -6.98 17.24 -7.64
CA ALA A 303 -7.13 17.98 -6.40
C ALA A 303 -7.88 17.21 -5.30
N ILE A 304 -8.47 16.05 -5.63
CA ILE A 304 -9.19 15.23 -4.65
C ILE A 304 -8.22 14.70 -3.59
N PRO A 305 -8.55 14.77 -2.28
CA PRO A 305 -7.67 14.27 -1.23
C PRO A 305 -7.44 12.75 -1.30
N HIS A 306 -6.22 12.29 -1.02
CA HIS A 306 -5.87 10.87 -1.02
C HIS A 306 -6.08 10.24 0.37
N ASN A 307 -7.33 9.88 0.68
CA ASN A 307 -7.71 9.25 1.94
C ASN A 307 -8.71 8.11 1.71
N GLU A 308 -9.14 7.42 2.77
CA GLU A 308 -10.03 6.25 2.69
C GLU A 308 -11.32 6.54 1.91
N GLY A 309 -11.86 7.77 1.99
CA GLY A 309 -13.05 8.18 1.27
C GLY A 309 -12.93 7.97 -0.24
N MET A 310 -11.73 8.09 -0.80
CA MET A 310 -11.52 7.91 -2.24
C MET A 310 -11.70 6.46 -2.71
N LEU A 311 -11.55 5.50 -1.81
CA LEU A 311 -11.58 4.06 -2.11
C LEU A 311 -12.98 3.46 -1.94
N ARG A 312 -13.84 4.09 -1.12
CA ARG A 312 -15.18 3.57 -0.78
C ARG A 312 -16.08 3.25 -1.99
N PRO A 313 -16.10 4.03 -3.09
CA PRO A 313 -16.93 3.72 -4.25
C PRO A 313 -16.23 2.81 -5.29
N LEU A 314 -15.00 2.35 -5.02
CA LEU A 314 -14.22 1.51 -5.92
C LEU A 314 -14.30 0.05 -5.47
N HIS A 315 -14.77 -0.83 -6.36
CA HIS A 315 -14.88 -2.26 -6.08
C HIS A 315 -13.90 -3.05 -6.94
N TYR A 316 -13.09 -3.91 -6.32
CA TYR A 316 -12.07 -4.70 -7.00
C TYR A 316 -12.46 -6.18 -7.02
N ILE A 317 -12.52 -6.78 -8.21
CA ILE A 317 -12.75 -8.20 -8.39
C ILE A 317 -11.51 -8.78 -9.09
N VAL A 318 -10.58 -9.28 -8.30
CA VAL A 318 -9.30 -9.85 -8.79
C VAL A 318 -9.14 -11.27 -8.20
N PRO A 319 -9.73 -12.30 -8.83
CA PRO A 319 -9.76 -13.64 -8.28
C PRO A 319 -8.36 -14.24 -8.08
N GLU A 320 -8.19 -14.94 -6.96
CA GLU A 320 -7.00 -15.75 -6.71
C GLU A 320 -6.82 -16.82 -7.80
N GLY A 321 -5.59 -17.13 -8.18
CA GLY A 321 -5.28 -18.08 -9.24
C GLY A 321 -5.05 -17.43 -10.61
N THR A 322 -5.23 -16.11 -10.72
CA THR A 322 -5.02 -15.35 -11.95
C THR A 322 -3.62 -14.72 -11.98
N ILE A 323 -3.18 -14.27 -13.16
CA ILE A 323 -1.91 -13.55 -13.33
C ILE A 323 -1.84 -12.25 -12.50
N LEU A 324 -2.97 -11.73 -12.05
CA LEU A 324 -3.08 -10.49 -11.24
C LEU A 324 -3.24 -10.76 -9.75
N ASN A 325 -3.53 -11.99 -9.34
CA ASN A 325 -3.61 -12.40 -7.94
C ASN A 325 -3.21 -13.87 -7.85
N ALA A 326 -1.91 -14.12 -7.89
CA ALA A 326 -1.41 -15.49 -7.89
C ALA A 326 -1.61 -16.17 -6.53
N SER A 327 -2.03 -17.43 -6.59
CA SER A 327 -2.13 -18.31 -5.43
C SER A 327 -0.76 -18.73 -4.93
N TYR A 328 -0.70 -18.98 -3.63
CA TYR A 328 0.48 -19.55 -2.98
C TYR A 328 0.83 -20.93 -3.57
N PRO A 329 2.11 -21.25 -3.87
CA PRO A 329 3.33 -20.52 -3.53
C PRO A 329 4.01 -19.81 -4.71
N ALA A 330 3.26 -19.34 -5.71
CA ALA A 330 3.86 -18.81 -6.94
C ALA A 330 4.81 -17.62 -6.71
N ALA A 331 5.77 -17.47 -7.62
CA ALA A 331 6.65 -16.32 -7.70
C ALA A 331 5.89 -15.08 -8.20
N THR A 332 6.03 -13.93 -7.52
CA THR A 332 5.26 -12.69 -7.80
C THR A 332 6.11 -11.42 -7.87
N THR A 333 7.44 -11.50 -7.88
CA THR A 333 8.31 -10.30 -7.87
C THR A 333 8.07 -9.38 -9.07
N PHE A 334 7.55 -9.89 -10.19
CA PHE A 334 7.21 -9.05 -11.35
C PHE A 334 5.91 -8.26 -11.19
N GLY A 335 5.13 -8.46 -10.12
CA GLY A 335 3.75 -7.95 -10.00
C GLY A 335 3.59 -6.45 -10.26
N ASN A 336 4.46 -5.62 -9.69
CA ASN A 336 4.44 -4.17 -9.91
C ASN A 336 4.64 -3.79 -11.41
N HIS A 337 5.35 -4.63 -12.18
CA HIS A 337 5.58 -4.44 -13.63
C HIS A 337 4.40 -4.86 -14.51
N LEU A 338 3.32 -5.41 -13.93
CA LEU A 338 2.04 -5.64 -14.62
C LEU A 338 1.14 -4.39 -14.61
N CYS A 339 1.50 -3.35 -13.84
CA CYS A 339 0.75 -2.10 -13.77
C CYS A 339 0.46 -1.47 -15.14
N PRO A 340 1.41 -1.38 -16.10
CA PRO A 340 1.12 -0.80 -17.41
C PRO A 340 0.06 -1.56 -18.20
N GLN A 341 0.02 -2.90 -18.08
CA GLN A 341 -0.97 -3.73 -18.75
C GLN A 341 -2.35 -3.62 -18.09
N VAL A 342 -2.41 -3.51 -16.76
CA VAL A 342 -3.65 -3.17 -16.05
C VAL A 342 -4.17 -1.82 -16.54
N ALA A 343 -3.30 -0.79 -16.55
CA ALA A 343 -3.66 0.55 -17.00
C ALA A 343 -4.15 0.58 -18.46
N ASP A 344 -3.42 -0.06 -19.38
CA ASP A 344 -3.80 -0.17 -20.80
C ASP A 344 -5.16 -0.85 -20.98
N SER A 345 -5.47 -1.89 -20.19
CA SER A 345 -6.78 -2.54 -20.26
C SER A 345 -7.91 -1.63 -19.77
N ILE A 346 -7.69 -0.82 -18.72
CA ILE A 346 -8.67 0.13 -18.21
C ILE A 346 -8.87 1.30 -19.19
N PHE A 347 -7.78 1.86 -19.73
CA PHE A 347 -7.85 2.93 -20.72
C PHE A 347 -8.57 2.50 -22.01
N LYS A 348 -8.42 1.24 -22.44
CA LYS A 348 -9.18 0.70 -23.57
C LYS A 348 -10.65 0.45 -23.26
N ALA A 349 -10.98 0.17 -21.99
CA ALA A 349 -12.37 0.00 -21.58
C ALA A 349 -13.10 1.34 -21.52
N LEU A 350 -12.50 2.35 -20.86
CA LEU A 350 -13.12 3.66 -20.60
C LEU A 350 -12.76 4.74 -21.64
N GLY A 351 -11.90 4.41 -22.60
CA GLY A 351 -11.54 5.28 -23.71
C GLY A 351 -12.69 5.43 -24.72
N PRO A 352 -12.71 6.55 -25.48
CA PRO A 352 -13.76 6.85 -26.46
C PRO A 352 -13.75 5.95 -27.69
#